data_AF-A0A7W1CAR5-F1
#
_entry.id   AF-A0A7W1CAR5-F1
#
_cell.length_a   1.000
_cell.length_b   1.000
_cell.length_c   1.000
_cell.angle_alpha   90.00
_cell.angle_beta   90.00
_cell.angle_gamma   90.00
#
_symmetry.space_group_name_H-M   'P 1'
#
loop_
_entity.id
_entity.type
_entity.pdbx_description
1 polymer ?
#
loop_
_entity_poly.entity_id
_entity_poly.type
_entity_poly.pdbx_seq_one_letter_code
_entity_poly.pdbx_strand_id
1 'polypeptide(L)'
;MLGPRYGIVASLPEGWYGRLSRGAIVAATFPVPPEGSVGLREMAFPQVEGDDVRVLLFETATENRSPPTDLGEFPTLVGPLRLEVGDFGASDGNSDDSLQTGHGFARKTFQVSRRLFVLFAETGSLPPASAALAGLNQLLGSLAVEPGDFYPGMVESARFTERPGWHVGASGPDEVDADGEFTTSWAATIPYADEWNAVPPFWTLERLPRDGIVSWLGLSRTNRFPPPKPARKAPFRLEDFERVDLWEGQVRDLPEYRLWGTVEEDTHLDLRIYFGRPDPTRAMLAEAQAMLDGLELPDWGPWELER
;
A
#
# COMPACT_ATOMS: atom_id res chain seq x y z
N MET A 1 12.25 10.39 21.02
CA MET A 1 11.88 8.98 21.25
C MET A 1 10.59 8.72 20.46
N LEU A 2 10.48 7.55 19.85
CA LEU A 2 9.28 7.05 19.18
C LEU A 2 8.65 5.95 20.04
N GLY A 3 7.32 5.97 20.21
CA GLY A 3 6.58 5.00 21.01
C GLY A 3 6.58 5.25 22.52
N PRO A 4 6.00 4.34 23.32
CA PRO A 4 5.51 3.00 22.92
C PRO A 4 4.18 3.09 22.16
N ARG A 5 4.15 2.62 20.91
CA ARG A 5 2.92 2.38 20.12
C ARG A 5 3.09 1.09 19.35
N TYR A 6 2.03 0.30 19.21
CA TYR A 6 2.07 -1.00 18.51
C TYR A 6 3.16 -1.96 19.05
N GLY A 7 3.53 -1.83 20.33
CA GLY A 7 4.62 -2.60 20.93
C GLY A 7 6.01 -2.29 20.37
N ILE A 8 6.20 -1.15 19.71
CA ILE A 8 7.45 -0.72 19.11
C ILE A 8 7.94 0.55 19.81
N VAL A 9 9.22 0.56 20.17
CA VAL A 9 9.93 1.72 20.73
C VAL A 9 11.26 1.88 20.01
N ALA A 10 11.64 3.13 19.71
CA ALA A 10 12.96 3.46 19.19
C ALA A 10 13.41 4.85 19.68
N SER A 11 14.72 5.03 19.87
CA SER A 11 15.32 6.32 20.18
C SER A 11 15.91 6.93 18.92
N LEU A 12 15.48 8.16 18.60
CA LEU A 12 16.08 8.94 17.53
C LEU A 12 17.43 9.51 18.03
N PRO A 13 18.51 9.40 17.24
CA PRO A 13 19.73 10.15 17.50
C PRO A 13 19.48 11.66 17.51
N GLU A 14 20.41 12.43 18.06
CA GLU A 14 20.34 13.89 18.02
C GLU A 14 20.32 14.38 16.56
N GLY A 15 19.46 15.36 16.26
CA GLY A 15 19.29 15.92 14.92
C GLY A 15 18.42 15.07 13.97
N TRP A 16 17.96 13.90 14.40
CA TRP A 16 17.06 13.06 13.59
C TRP A 16 15.60 13.40 13.80
N TYR A 17 14.83 13.26 12.73
CA TYR A 17 13.39 13.34 12.70
C TYR A 17 12.83 11.94 12.51
N GLY A 18 11.64 11.68 13.04
CA GLY A 18 11.00 10.41 12.77
C GLY A 18 9.56 10.36 13.25
N ARG A 19 8.85 9.36 12.75
CA ARG A 19 7.49 9.02 13.13
C ARG A 19 7.36 7.52 13.27
N LEU A 20 6.44 7.13 14.15
CA LEU A 20 5.95 5.77 14.30
C LEU A 20 4.46 5.79 13.96
N SER A 21 4.12 5.21 12.82
CA SER A 21 2.75 4.92 12.40
C SER A 21 2.49 3.42 12.56
N ARG A 22 1.29 2.98 12.21
CA ARG A 22 0.87 1.58 12.31
C ARG A 22 1.88 0.62 11.65
N GLY A 23 2.58 -0.14 12.49
CA GLY A 23 3.60 -1.10 12.07
C GLY A 23 4.82 -0.50 11.36
N ALA A 24 5.03 0.82 11.32
CA ALA A 24 6.10 1.42 10.54
C ALA A 24 6.83 2.56 11.26
N ILE A 25 8.17 2.53 11.21
CA ILE A 25 9.04 3.64 11.56
C ILE A 25 9.59 4.26 10.28
N VAL A 26 9.43 5.57 10.18
CA VAL A 26 10.14 6.41 9.21
C VAL A 26 11.03 7.34 9.99
N ALA A 27 12.33 7.36 9.70
CA ALA A 27 13.28 8.26 10.35
C ALA A 27 14.31 8.78 9.35
N ALA A 28 14.79 10.00 9.56
CA ALA A 28 15.79 10.62 8.71
C ALA A 28 16.60 11.70 9.44
N THR A 29 17.73 12.10 8.86
CA THR A 29 18.53 13.27 9.28
C THR A 29 17.91 14.61 8.87
N PHE A 30 16.85 14.57 8.06
CA PHE A 30 16.08 15.71 7.58
C PHE A 30 14.60 15.56 7.97
N PRO A 31 13.80 16.65 7.93
CA PRO A 31 12.40 16.61 8.35
C PRO A 31 11.58 15.53 7.65
N VAL A 32 10.92 14.67 8.44
CA VAL A 32 9.94 13.69 7.95
C VAL A 32 8.56 14.37 7.86
N PRO A 33 7.88 14.36 6.71
CA PRO A 33 6.57 14.98 6.57
C PRO A 33 5.50 14.33 7.46
N PRO A 34 4.35 15.01 7.64
CA PRO A 34 3.19 14.38 8.24
C PRO A 34 2.70 13.17 7.44
N GLU A 35 1.89 12.35 8.08
CA GLU A 35 1.17 11.25 7.43
C GLU A 35 0.20 11.80 6.37
N GLY A 36 0.02 11.08 5.25
CA GLY A 36 -0.88 11.49 4.16
C GLY A 36 -0.37 12.61 3.21
N SER A 37 0.76 13.27 3.49
CA SER A 37 1.39 14.18 2.52
C SER A 37 2.13 13.41 1.43
N VAL A 38 2.04 13.87 0.17
CA VAL A 38 2.93 13.58 -1.00
C VAL A 38 3.94 12.49 -0.71
N GLY A 39 3.63 11.28 -1.20
CA GLY A 39 4.16 10.03 -0.70
C GLY A 39 5.69 10.01 -0.67
N LEU A 40 6.26 9.18 0.20
CA LEU A 40 7.71 8.93 0.26
C LEU A 40 8.33 8.58 -1.11
N ARG A 41 7.53 8.22 -2.12
CA ARG A 41 7.92 8.05 -3.53
C ARG A 41 8.03 9.36 -4.32
N GLU A 42 7.16 10.34 -4.10
CA GLU A 42 7.29 11.70 -4.68
C GLU A 42 8.33 12.55 -3.93
N MET A 43 8.60 12.20 -2.67
CA MET A 43 9.83 12.60 -1.97
C MET A 43 10.97 11.56 -2.09
N ALA A 44 10.85 10.53 -2.93
CA ALA A 44 11.95 9.56 -3.10
C ALA A 44 13.12 10.15 -3.88
N PHE A 45 12.95 11.34 -4.48
CA PHE A 45 13.93 11.88 -5.43
C PHE A 45 14.48 13.29 -5.16
N PRO A 46 13.99 14.12 -4.21
CA PRO A 46 14.86 15.13 -3.60
C PRO A 46 15.89 14.39 -2.74
N GLN A 47 17.15 14.52 -3.16
CA GLN A 47 18.27 13.61 -2.93
C GLN A 47 18.62 13.46 -1.44
N VAL A 48 18.74 12.23 -0.95
CA VAL A 48 19.54 11.97 0.25
C VAL A 48 20.97 12.38 -0.13
N GLU A 49 21.45 13.54 0.31
CA GLU A 49 22.74 14.09 -0.14
C GLU A 49 23.81 13.95 0.94
N GLY A 50 25.05 13.73 0.51
CA GLY A 50 26.23 13.78 1.39
C GLY A 50 26.13 12.81 2.58
N ASP A 51 25.93 13.37 3.78
CA ASP A 51 25.87 12.65 5.05
C ASP A 51 24.43 12.31 5.49
N ASP A 52 23.42 12.58 4.64
CA ASP A 52 22.04 12.28 4.97
C ASP A 52 21.76 10.78 5.06
N VAL A 53 20.82 10.44 5.93
CA VAL A 53 20.32 9.08 6.13
C VAL A 53 18.81 9.08 6.17
N ARG A 54 18.23 8.05 5.55
CA ARG A 54 16.82 7.71 5.64
C ARG A 54 16.64 6.25 6.04
N VAL A 55 15.67 5.99 6.89
CA VAL A 55 15.27 4.66 7.37
C VAL A 55 13.78 4.48 7.19
N LEU A 56 13.43 3.33 6.64
CA LEU A 56 12.08 2.81 6.58
C LEU A 56 12.11 1.41 7.16
N LEU A 57 11.46 1.23 8.30
CA LEU A 57 11.32 -0.05 8.96
C LEU A 57 9.83 -0.34 9.07
N PHE A 58 9.35 -1.42 8.48
CA PHE A 58 7.96 -1.82 8.64
C PHE A 58 7.85 -3.28 9.05
N GLU A 59 6.88 -3.55 9.91
CA GLU A 59 6.43 -4.87 10.26
C GLU A 59 5.57 -5.42 9.11
N THR A 60 5.71 -6.72 8.86
CA THR A 60 4.93 -7.43 7.85
C THR A 60 4.23 -8.65 8.43
N ALA A 61 2.98 -8.86 8.01
CA ALA A 61 2.19 -10.02 8.39
C ALA A 61 2.45 -11.23 7.49
N THR A 62 3.16 -11.05 6.36
CA THR A 62 3.10 -12.00 5.26
C THR A 62 4.42 -12.48 4.66
N GLU A 63 4.45 -13.80 4.45
CA GLU A 63 5.10 -14.46 3.32
C GLU A 63 4.21 -14.44 2.04
N ASN A 64 2.93 -14.00 2.10
CA ASN A 64 1.87 -14.30 1.11
C ASN A 64 0.82 -13.21 0.66
N ARG A 65 0.80 -11.92 1.07
CA ARG A 65 -0.34 -10.98 0.72
C ARG A 65 -0.15 -10.02 -0.47
N SER A 66 0.93 -10.09 -1.24
CA SER A 66 1.09 -9.37 -2.52
C SER A 66 2.24 -10.02 -3.30
N PRO A 67 2.34 -9.88 -4.64
CA PRO A 67 3.21 -10.74 -5.44
C PRO A 67 4.61 -10.75 -4.85
N PRO A 68 5.32 -11.89 -4.92
CA PRO A 68 6.55 -12.11 -4.19
C PRO A 68 7.60 -11.11 -4.67
N THR A 69 7.68 -9.95 -4.03
CA THR A 69 8.99 -9.39 -3.78
C THR A 69 9.71 -10.49 -3.02
N ASP A 70 10.75 -11.06 -3.60
CA ASP A 70 11.62 -12.00 -2.93
C ASP A 70 12.27 -11.28 -1.74
N LEU A 71 11.53 -11.22 -0.64
CA LEU A 71 11.95 -10.62 0.62
C LEU A 71 13.01 -11.50 1.29
N GLY A 72 13.16 -12.75 0.83
CA GLY A 72 14.05 -13.74 1.42
C GLY A 72 13.55 -14.25 2.78
N GLU A 73 14.44 -14.90 3.51
CA GLU A 73 14.15 -15.41 4.85
C GLU A 73 14.13 -14.30 5.91
N PHE A 74 13.44 -14.53 7.02
CA PHE A 74 13.42 -13.65 8.20
C PHE A 74 14.22 -14.28 9.36
N PRO A 75 15.55 -14.15 9.38
CA PRO A 75 16.36 -14.73 10.45
C PRO A 75 16.02 -14.09 11.80
N THR A 76 16.07 -14.89 12.87
CA THR A 76 15.91 -14.36 14.24
C THR A 76 17.02 -13.37 14.55
N LEU A 77 16.62 -12.16 14.94
CA LEU A 77 17.55 -11.12 15.35
C LEU A 77 18.26 -11.53 16.65
N VAL A 78 19.59 -11.62 16.60
CA VAL A 78 20.44 -11.89 17.77
C VAL A 78 21.18 -10.61 18.14
N GLY A 79 20.81 -10.03 19.29
CA GLY A 79 21.38 -8.77 19.76
C GLY A 79 20.77 -7.53 19.07
N PRO A 80 21.38 -6.35 19.24
CA PRO A 80 20.88 -5.12 18.64
C PRO A 80 20.93 -5.18 17.11
N LEU A 81 19.90 -4.67 16.44
CA LEU A 81 19.90 -4.52 14.99
C LEU A 81 21.02 -3.56 14.55
N ARG A 82 21.82 -4.00 13.58
CA ARG A 82 22.95 -3.25 13.04
C ARG A 82 23.12 -3.50 11.54
N LEU A 83 23.72 -2.51 10.89
CA LEU A 83 24.24 -2.56 9.53
C LEU A 83 25.74 -2.30 9.52
N GLU A 84 26.44 -2.99 8.63
CA GLU A 84 27.86 -2.84 8.33
C GLU A 84 28.02 -2.07 7.00
N VAL A 85 29.20 -1.52 6.73
CA VAL A 85 29.49 -0.85 5.44
C VAL A 85 29.25 -1.80 4.26
N GLY A 86 29.52 -3.10 4.44
CA GLY A 86 29.32 -4.13 3.41
C GLY A 86 27.86 -4.46 3.10
N ASP A 87 26.90 -3.99 3.91
CA ASP A 87 25.47 -4.18 3.66
C ASP A 87 24.92 -3.20 2.62
N PHE A 88 25.69 -2.17 2.23
CA PHE A 88 25.27 -1.13 1.31
C PHE A 88 25.71 -1.41 -0.14
N GLY A 89 24.76 -1.35 -1.06
CA GLY A 89 24.97 -1.43 -2.51
C GLY A 89 24.48 -0.18 -3.25
N ALA A 90 24.70 -0.14 -4.57
CA ALA A 90 24.31 0.97 -5.43
C ALA A 90 22.86 0.91 -5.91
N SER A 91 22.08 -0.10 -5.50
CA SER A 91 20.69 -0.25 -5.91
C SER A 91 19.88 -1.04 -4.90
N ASP A 92 18.59 -0.74 -4.83
CA ASP A 92 17.58 -1.52 -4.11
C ASP A 92 17.09 -2.76 -4.87
N GLY A 93 17.54 -2.93 -6.12
CA GLY A 93 17.13 -3.99 -7.03
C GLY A 93 15.74 -3.82 -7.64
N ASN A 94 15.03 -2.71 -7.34
CA ASN A 94 13.64 -2.49 -7.70
C ASN A 94 13.37 -1.13 -8.39
N SER A 95 14.30 -0.19 -8.35
CA SER A 95 14.17 1.13 -8.99
C SER A 95 15.39 1.49 -9.84
N ASP A 96 15.14 1.90 -11.09
CA ASP A 96 16.17 2.42 -12.02
C ASP A 96 16.85 3.69 -11.48
N ASP A 97 16.14 4.44 -10.62
CA ASP A 97 16.63 5.70 -10.05
C ASP A 97 17.77 5.51 -9.05
N SER A 98 17.84 4.36 -8.36
CA SER A 98 18.91 4.08 -7.40
C SER A 98 20.30 3.96 -8.05
N LEU A 99 20.35 3.58 -9.34
CA LEU A 99 21.60 3.35 -10.07
C LEU A 99 22.35 4.63 -10.46
N GLN A 100 21.71 5.81 -10.39
CA GLN A 100 22.26 7.06 -10.95
C GLN A 100 22.74 8.06 -9.90
N THR A 101 22.48 7.85 -8.60
CA THR A 101 22.64 8.90 -7.58
C THR A 101 23.92 8.78 -6.74
N GLY A 102 24.62 7.65 -6.76
CA GLY A 102 25.79 7.41 -5.90
C GLY A 102 25.44 7.20 -4.42
N HIS A 103 24.16 7.00 -4.11
CA HIS A 103 23.67 6.68 -2.77
C HIS A 103 24.04 5.25 -2.37
N GLY A 104 24.11 5.02 -1.06
CA GLY A 104 24.21 3.68 -0.49
C GLY A 104 22.83 3.17 -0.10
N PHE A 105 22.50 1.95 -0.49
CA PHE A 105 21.24 1.31 -0.13
C PHE A 105 21.47 -0.03 0.58
N ALA A 106 20.82 -0.23 1.72
CA ALA A 106 20.81 -1.49 2.45
C ALA A 106 19.37 -1.97 2.68
N ARG A 107 19.15 -3.26 2.48
CA ARG A 107 17.91 -3.96 2.81
C ARG A 107 18.19 -5.08 3.79
N LYS A 108 17.37 -5.23 4.82
CA LYS A 108 17.49 -6.33 5.78
C LYS A 108 16.12 -6.82 6.23
N THR A 109 15.93 -8.14 6.22
CA THR A 109 14.78 -8.81 6.84
C THR A 109 15.22 -9.45 8.14
N PHE A 110 14.35 -9.45 9.14
CA PHE A 110 14.60 -10.12 10.41
C PHE A 110 13.30 -10.38 11.16
N GLN A 111 13.33 -11.32 12.09
CA GLN A 111 12.26 -11.50 13.07
C GLN A 111 12.74 -11.20 14.49
N VAL A 112 11.91 -10.55 15.28
CA VAL A 112 12.14 -10.30 16.71
C VAL A 112 10.80 -10.39 17.43
N SER A 113 10.77 -11.02 18.61
CA SER A 113 9.52 -11.22 19.36
C SER A 113 8.39 -11.89 18.54
N ARG A 114 8.76 -12.77 17.59
CA ARG A 114 7.88 -13.46 16.61
C ARG A 114 7.17 -12.54 15.61
N ARG A 115 7.66 -11.32 15.45
CA ARG A 115 7.15 -10.33 14.50
C ARG A 115 8.18 -10.16 13.39
N LEU A 116 7.73 -10.04 12.15
CA LEU A 116 8.57 -9.99 10.95
C LEU A 116 8.77 -8.54 10.54
N PHE A 117 10.00 -8.17 10.20
CA PHE A 117 10.34 -6.80 9.84
C PHE A 117 11.18 -6.73 8.57
N VAL A 118 10.92 -5.70 7.78
CA VAL A 118 11.74 -5.30 6.64
C VAL A 118 12.31 -3.91 6.92
N LEU A 119 13.62 -3.80 6.84
CA LEU A 119 14.38 -2.56 6.92
C LEU A 119 14.87 -2.18 5.53
N PHE A 120 14.64 -0.93 5.16
CA PHE A 120 15.36 -0.22 4.12
C PHE A 120 16.11 0.96 4.75
N ALA A 121 17.38 1.07 4.43
CA ALA A 121 18.21 2.21 4.80
C ALA A 121 18.88 2.77 3.56
N GLU A 122 18.85 4.10 3.43
CA GLU A 122 19.51 4.82 2.35
C GLU A 122 20.41 5.90 2.92
N THR A 123 21.59 6.06 2.32
CA THR A 123 22.61 7.04 2.69
C THR A 123 23.01 7.85 1.48
N GLY A 124 23.35 9.13 1.67
CA GLY A 124 23.71 10.02 0.57
C GLY A 124 25.07 9.75 -0.09
N SER A 125 25.76 8.70 0.35
CA SER A 125 27.03 8.23 -0.18
C SER A 125 27.16 6.71 -0.13
N LEU A 126 27.91 6.16 -1.08
CA LEU A 126 28.35 4.77 -1.12
C LEU A 126 29.90 4.72 -1.23
N PRO A 127 30.64 4.24 -0.22
CA PRO A 127 30.14 3.75 1.08
C PRO A 127 29.55 4.89 1.94
N PRO A 128 28.69 4.56 2.92
CA PRO A 128 28.15 5.56 3.84
C PRO A 128 29.25 6.22 4.67
N ALA A 129 29.11 7.52 4.92
CA ALA A 129 29.95 8.24 5.87
C ALA A 129 29.89 7.59 7.27
N SER A 130 31.02 7.59 8.00
CA SER A 130 31.09 6.91 9.30
C SER A 130 30.12 7.49 10.34
N ALA A 131 29.88 8.80 10.31
CA ALA A 131 28.92 9.47 11.20
C ALA A 131 27.47 9.07 10.87
N ALA A 132 27.12 9.02 9.57
CA ALA A 132 25.83 8.54 9.08
C ALA A 132 25.56 7.10 9.54
N LEU A 133 26.51 6.19 9.34
CA LEU A 133 26.40 4.80 9.77
C LEU A 133 26.31 4.65 11.30
N ALA A 134 27.04 5.48 12.06
CA ALA A 134 26.98 5.47 13.52
C ALA A 134 25.61 5.92 14.04
N GLY A 135 25.06 7.02 13.49
CA GLY A 135 23.71 7.50 13.82
C GLY A 135 22.63 6.48 13.47
N LEU A 136 22.73 5.87 12.29
CA LEU A 136 21.87 4.78 11.86
C LEU A 136 21.89 3.60 12.85
N ASN A 137 23.09 3.13 13.22
CA ASN A 137 23.22 2.03 14.17
C ASN A 137 22.83 2.40 15.60
N GLN A 138 22.86 3.68 15.98
CA GLN A 138 22.28 4.15 17.24
C GLN A 138 20.75 4.04 17.23
N LEU A 139 20.09 4.44 16.14
CA LEU A 139 18.64 4.25 15.96
C LEU A 139 18.29 2.76 16.00
N LEU A 140 18.89 1.96 15.12
CA LEU A 140 18.59 0.53 14.98
C LEU A 140 18.88 -0.25 16.27
N GLY A 141 19.99 0.07 16.95
CA GLY A 141 20.37 -0.58 18.20
C GLY A 141 19.46 -0.25 19.38
N SER A 142 18.64 0.80 19.27
CA SER A 142 17.65 1.18 20.29
C SER A 142 16.27 0.57 20.08
N LEU A 143 16.05 -0.16 18.98
CA LEU A 143 14.78 -0.78 18.65
C LEU A 143 14.42 -1.82 19.72
N ALA A 144 13.26 -1.62 20.35
CA ALA A 144 12.64 -2.59 21.24
C ALA A 144 11.27 -2.96 20.70
N VAL A 145 11.01 -4.26 20.63
CA VAL A 145 9.75 -4.83 20.10
C VAL A 145 9.17 -5.79 21.11
N GLU A 146 7.97 -5.48 21.58
CA GLU A 146 7.19 -6.35 22.45
C GLU A 146 6.44 -7.42 21.63
N PRO A 147 6.34 -8.66 22.16
CA PRO A 147 5.45 -9.65 21.59
C PRO A 147 3.99 -9.30 21.90
N GLY A 148 3.10 -9.48 20.93
CA GLY A 148 1.68 -9.25 21.13
C GLY A 148 0.93 -9.07 19.81
N ASP A 149 -0.39 -9.16 19.91
CA ASP A 149 -1.29 -8.71 18.86
C ASP A 149 -1.64 -7.24 19.14
N PHE A 150 -1.11 -6.35 18.30
CA PHE A 150 -1.32 -4.91 18.38
C PHE A 150 -2.34 -4.42 17.34
N TYR A 151 -2.88 -5.32 16.53
CA TYR A 151 -3.77 -5.02 15.41
C TYR A 151 -5.05 -5.89 15.47
N PRO A 152 -5.73 -6.02 16.62
CA PRO A 152 -6.86 -6.94 16.70
C PRO A 152 -8.03 -6.43 15.86
N GLY A 153 -8.66 -7.32 15.09
CA GLY A 153 -9.92 -7.05 14.42
C GLY A 153 -9.98 -7.53 12.98
N MET A 154 -11.10 -7.23 12.34
CA MET A 154 -11.34 -7.50 10.93
C MET A 154 -11.92 -6.24 10.29
N VAL A 155 -11.61 -6.02 9.01
CA VAL A 155 -12.30 -5.04 8.16
C VAL A 155 -13.22 -5.75 7.19
N GLU A 156 -14.41 -5.19 7.01
CA GLU A 156 -15.41 -5.73 6.10
C GLU A 156 -15.21 -5.20 4.69
N SER A 157 -15.63 -5.98 3.69
CA SER A 157 -15.69 -5.52 2.30
C SER A 157 -16.86 -4.56 2.07
N ALA A 158 -16.76 -3.73 1.02
CA ALA A 158 -17.90 -2.99 0.51
C ALA A 158 -18.98 -3.91 -0.07
N ARG A 159 -20.17 -3.36 -0.31
CA ARG A 159 -21.31 -4.13 -0.85
C ARG A 159 -22.00 -3.40 -1.98
N PHE A 160 -22.08 -4.09 -3.11
CA PHE A 160 -22.95 -3.70 -4.22
C PHE A 160 -24.36 -4.22 -3.96
N THR A 161 -25.37 -3.36 -4.08
CA THR A 161 -26.78 -3.77 -3.95
C THR A 161 -27.17 -4.80 -5.01
N GLU A 162 -27.83 -5.88 -4.59
CA GLU A 162 -28.35 -6.89 -5.52
C GLU A 162 -29.39 -6.30 -6.49
N ARG A 163 -29.27 -6.65 -7.77
CA ARG A 163 -30.20 -6.21 -8.83
C ARG A 163 -30.47 -7.35 -9.80
N PRO A 164 -31.68 -7.43 -10.39
CA PRO A 164 -31.96 -8.41 -11.44
C PRO A 164 -30.94 -8.32 -12.59
N GLY A 165 -30.38 -9.46 -12.98
CA GLY A 165 -29.37 -9.54 -14.04
C GLY A 165 -27.95 -9.19 -13.62
N TRP A 166 -27.71 -8.87 -12.34
CA TRP A 166 -26.39 -8.64 -11.78
C TRP A 166 -25.95 -9.80 -10.88
N HIS A 167 -24.66 -10.11 -10.95
CA HIS A 167 -23.94 -11.03 -10.08
C HIS A 167 -23.00 -10.21 -9.22
N VAL A 168 -23.33 -10.09 -7.93
CA VAL A 168 -22.53 -9.35 -6.95
C VAL A 168 -21.73 -10.32 -6.09
N GLY A 169 -20.57 -9.88 -5.64
CA GLY A 169 -19.74 -10.62 -4.69
C GLY A 169 -18.72 -9.72 -4.02
N ALA A 170 -18.06 -10.27 -3.01
CA ALA A 170 -17.01 -9.59 -2.28
C ALA A 170 -16.01 -10.62 -1.74
N SER A 171 -14.79 -10.18 -1.46
CA SER A 171 -13.89 -10.95 -0.61
C SER A 171 -14.51 -11.14 0.78
N GLY A 172 -14.02 -12.14 1.52
CA GLY A 172 -14.29 -12.21 2.95
C GLY A 172 -13.70 -11.01 3.70
N PRO A 173 -14.05 -10.83 4.99
CA PRO A 173 -13.42 -9.85 5.84
C PRO A 173 -11.90 -10.09 5.87
N ASP A 174 -11.13 -9.01 5.91
CA ASP A 174 -9.68 -9.08 6.01
C ASP A 174 -9.20 -8.80 7.44
N GLU A 175 -8.15 -9.48 7.85
CA GLU A 175 -7.57 -9.28 9.19
C GLU A 175 -6.83 -7.95 9.24
N VAL A 176 -7.09 -7.20 10.31
CA VAL A 176 -6.40 -5.96 10.65
C VAL A 176 -4.94 -6.34 10.97
N ASP A 177 -3.99 -5.91 10.15
CA ASP A 177 -2.59 -6.29 10.32
C ASP A 177 -1.62 -5.10 10.24
N ALA A 178 -0.32 -5.36 10.36
CA ALA A 178 0.69 -4.32 10.31
C ALA A 178 0.87 -3.72 8.91
N ASP A 179 0.83 -4.53 7.85
CA ASP A 179 1.03 -4.11 6.45
C ASP A 179 -0.15 -3.32 5.89
N GLY A 180 -1.31 -3.50 6.53
CA GLY A 180 -2.60 -2.92 6.21
C GLY A 180 -3.54 -3.91 5.55
N GLU A 181 -4.77 -3.47 5.35
CA GLU A 181 -5.85 -4.36 4.92
C GLU A 181 -6.19 -4.15 3.45
N PHE A 182 -6.72 -5.20 2.81
CA PHE A 182 -7.24 -5.14 1.46
C PHE A 182 -8.50 -5.98 1.31
N THR A 183 -9.57 -5.36 0.83
CA THR A 183 -10.81 -6.06 0.48
C THR A 183 -11.23 -5.71 -0.92
N THR A 184 -12.01 -6.60 -1.53
CA THR A 184 -12.55 -6.39 -2.87
C THR A 184 -14.04 -6.64 -2.92
N SER A 185 -14.69 -5.99 -3.87
CA SER A 185 -16.10 -6.20 -4.17
C SER A 185 -16.31 -6.07 -5.66
N TRP A 186 -17.26 -6.81 -6.21
CA TRP A 186 -17.55 -6.79 -7.62
C TRP A 186 -19.05 -6.89 -7.90
N ALA A 187 -19.44 -6.35 -9.04
CA ALA A 187 -20.77 -6.51 -9.63
C ALA A 187 -20.58 -6.68 -11.13
N ALA A 188 -21.16 -7.73 -11.71
CA ALA A 188 -21.09 -7.97 -13.14
C ALA A 188 -22.44 -8.41 -13.70
N THR A 189 -22.75 -8.06 -14.94
CA THR A 189 -23.98 -8.54 -15.62
C THR A 189 -23.85 -9.96 -16.18
N ILE A 190 -22.73 -10.62 -15.89
CA ILE A 190 -22.44 -12.04 -16.16
C ILE A 190 -21.85 -12.66 -14.89
N PRO A 191 -21.84 -14.00 -14.75
CA PRO A 191 -21.14 -14.64 -13.65
C PRO A 191 -19.66 -14.24 -13.62
N TYR A 192 -19.20 -13.80 -12.45
CA TYR A 192 -17.80 -13.46 -12.21
C TYR A 192 -16.93 -14.72 -12.24
N ALA A 193 -15.84 -14.69 -13.00
CA ALA A 193 -15.04 -15.89 -13.31
C ALA A 193 -13.62 -15.87 -12.71
N ASP A 194 -13.22 -14.76 -12.09
CA ASP A 194 -11.88 -14.57 -11.54
C ASP A 194 -11.86 -14.71 -10.01
N GLU A 195 -10.65 -14.85 -9.46
CA GLU A 195 -10.46 -14.78 -8.00
C GLU A 195 -10.75 -13.37 -7.47
N TRP A 196 -11.04 -13.28 -6.18
CA TRP A 196 -11.48 -12.04 -5.54
C TRP A 196 -10.46 -10.89 -5.69
N ASN A 197 -9.16 -11.19 -5.78
CA ASN A 197 -8.08 -10.22 -5.90
C ASN A 197 -7.57 -10.00 -7.34
N ALA A 198 -8.25 -10.54 -8.36
CA ALA A 198 -7.84 -10.39 -9.76
C ALA A 198 -8.14 -8.98 -10.29
N VAL A 199 -7.10 -8.22 -10.64
CA VAL A 199 -7.19 -6.87 -11.19
C VAL A 199 -6.24 -6.73 -12.39
N PRO A 200 -6.75 -6.60 -13.63
CA PRO A 200 -8.18 -6.71 -13.99
C PRO A 200 -8.71 -8.15 -13.78
N PRO A 201 -10.04 -8.35 -13.75
CA PRO A 201 -10.63 -9.68 -13.79
C PRO A 201 -10.58 -10.26 -15.21
N PHE A 202 -9.44 -10.85 -15.56
CA PHE A 202 -9.11 -11.25 -16.93
C PHE A 202 -10.16 -12.15 -17.59
N TRP A 203 -10.57 -13.24 -16.93
CA TRP A 203 -11.49 -14.22 -17.49
C TRP A 203 -12.92 -13.69 -17.61
N THR A 204 -13.31 -12.81 -16.70
CA THR A 204 -14.60 -12.11 -16.73
C THR A 204 -14.64 -11.14 -17.91
N LEU A 205 -13.58 -10.35 -18.12
CA LEU A 205 -13.50 -9.39 -19.24
C LEU A 205 -13.42 -10.08 -20.61
N GLU A 206 -12.71 -11.20 -20.71
CA GLU A 206 -12.64 -11.98 -21.94
C GLU A 206 -14.05 -12.40 -22.42
N ARG A 207 -14.90 -12.82 -21.47
CA ARG A 207 -16.27 -13.31 -21.71
C ARG A 207 -17.34 -12.23 -21.75
N LEU A 208 -16.98 -10.97 -21.48
CA LEU A 208 -17.93 -9.87 -21.36
C LEU A 208 -18.66 -9.61 -22.70
N PRO A 209 -20.00 -9.81 -22.79
CA PRO A 209 -20.76 -9.53 -24.00
C PRO A 209 -20.83 -8.02 -24.26
N ARG A 210 -21.24 -7.60 -25.47
CA ARG A 210 -21.19 -6.18 -25.89
C ARG A 210 -22.00 -5.22 -25.04
N ASP A 211 -23.06 -5.71 -24.41
CA ASP A 211 -23.93 -5.01 -23.47
C ASP A 211 -23.57 -5.27 -22.00
N GLY A 212 -22.52 -6.06 -21.76
CA GLY A 212 -22.05 -6.43 -20.43
C GLY A 212 -21.34 -5.29 -19.70
N ILE A 213 -21.44 -5.30 -18.37
CA ILE A 213 -20.82 -4.35 -17.47
C ILE A 213 -20.14 -5.13 -16.33
N VAL A 214 -18.94 -4.70 -15.94
CA VAL A 214 -18.23 -5.15 -14.74
C VAL A 214 -17.83 -3.93 -13.94
N SER A 215 -18.16 -3.92 -12.66
CA SER A 215 -17.63 -2.99 -11.67
C SER A 215 -16.80 -3.78 -10.67
N TRP A 216 -15.57 -3.35 -10.45
CA TRP A 216 -14.66 -3.90 -9.45
C TRP A 216 -14.21 -2.79 -8.52
N LEU A 217 -14.19 -3.07 -7.23
CA LEU A 217 -13.81 -2.16 -6.17
C LEU A 217 -12.75 -2.81 -5.29
N GLY A 218 -11.62 -2.14 -5.12
CA GLY A 218 -10.64 -2.43 -4.09
C GLY A 218 -10.63 -1.34 -3.04
N LEU A 219 -10.73 -1.74 -1.77
CA LEU A 219 -10.46 -0.89 -0.62
C LEU A 219 -9.15 -1.33 0.00
N SER A 220 -8.25 -0.39 0.30
CA SER A 220 -7.01 -0.69 1.03
C SER A 220 -6.66 0.38 2.04
N ARG A 221 -5.97 -0.03 3.09
CA ARG A 221 -5.06 0.83 3.85
C ARG A 221 -3.70 0.15 3.85
N THR A 222 -2.65 0.92 4.01
CA THR A 222 -1.32 0.31 4.05
C THR A 222 -0.36 1.15 4.85
N ASN A 223 0.49 0.49 5.63
CA ASN A 223 1.64 1.13 6.26
C ASN A 223 2.71 1.52 5.23
N ARG A 224 2.58 1.01 3.98
CA ARG A 224 3.47 1.26 2.86
C ARG A 224 2.92 2.39 2.00
N PHE A 225 3.53 3.56 2.13
CA PHE A 225 3.46 4.66 1.16
C PHE A 225 2.10 4.91 0.47
N PRO A 226 1.09 5.47 1.16
CA PRO A 226 -0.03 6.06 0.44
C PRO A 226 0.46 7.30 -0.34
N PRO A 227 0.38 7.36 -1.68
CA PRO A 227 0.45 8.66 -2.35
C PRO A 227 -0.79 9.47 -1.96
N PRO A 228 -0.72 10.81 -1.95
CA PRO A 228 -1.89 11.64 -1.73
C PRO A 228 -2.86 11.37 -2.87
N LYS A 229 -4.03 10.86 -2.53
CA LYS A 229 -5.11 10.64 -3.50
C LYS A 229 -6.17 11.70 -3.29
N PRO A 230 -6.89 12.09 -4.36
CA PRO A 230 -8.03 12.98 -4.21
C PRO A 230 -9.03 12.39 -3.22
N ALA A 231 -9.46 13.18 -2.25
CA ALA A 231 -10.55 12.78 -1.36
C ALA A 231 -11.83 12.63 -2.17
N ARG A 232 -12.54 11.52 -1.96
CA ARG A 232 -13.80 11.17 -2.63
C ARG A 232 -14.88 10.98 -1.59
N LYS A 233 -16.13 11.15 -2.02
CA LYS A 233 -17.30 10.97 -1.18
C LYS A 233 -18.38 10.22 -1.95
N ALA A 234 -18.93 9.18 -1.34
CA ALA A 234 -20.09 8.49 -1.87
C ALA A 234 -21.37 9.37 -1.77
N PRO A 235 -22.36 9.21 -2.67
CA PRO A 235 -22.36 8.29 -3.81
C PRO A 235 -21.44 8.78 -4.94
N PHE A 236 -20.71 7.85 -5.56
CA PHE A 236 -19.79 8.18 -6.66
C PHE A 236 -20.55 8.44 -7.96
N ARG A 237 -20.05 9.37 -8.77
CA ARG A 237 -20.62 9.69 -10.09
C ARG A 237 -19.71 9.18 -11.18
N LEU A 238 -20.30 8.56 -12.21
CA LEU A 238 -19.55 8.03 -13.35
C LEU A 238 -18.78 9.12 -14.11
N GLU A 239 -19.22 10.38 -14.02
CA GLU A 239 -18.51 11.53 -14.59
C GLU A 239 -17.19 11.86 -13.89
N ASP A 240 -16.98 11.37 -12.66
CA ASP A 240 -15.72 11.55 -11.93
C ASP A 240 -14.64 10.53 -12.35
N PHE A 241 -14.99 9.54 -13.17
CA PHE A 241 -14.09 8.48 -13.61
C PHE A 241 -13.25 8.95 -14.77
N GLU A 242 -11.95 8.66 -14.70
CA GLU A 242 -11.05 8.80 -15.83
C GLU A 242 -11.27 7.63 -16.79
N ARG A 243 -11.43 7.94 -18.09
CA ARG A 243 -11.42 6.92 -19.15
C ARG A 243 -9.97 6.72 -19.60
N VAL A 244 -9.47 5.50 -19.41
CA VAL A 244 -8.13 5.06 -19.79
C VAL A 244 -8.25 4.07 -20.95
N ASP A 245 -7.84 4.48 -22.15
CA ASP A 245 -7.97 3.63 -23.35
C ASP A 245 -6.88 2.55 -23.44
N LEU A 246 -5.72 2.73 -22.79
CA LEU A 246 -4.61 1.77 -22.74
C LEU A 246 -4.10 1.59 -21.31
N TRP A 247 -4.07 0.35 -20.83
CA TRP A 247 -3.78 0.04 -19.43
C TRP A 247 -3.04 -1.30 -19.26
N GLU A 248 -2.38 -1.49 -18.12
CA GLU A 248 -1.57 -2.68 -17.86
C GLU A 248 -2.41 -3.95 -17.73
N GLY A 249 -2.06 -5.01 -18.47
CA GLY A 249 -2.82 -6.26 -18.48
C GLY A 249 -4.12 -6.18 -19.30
N GLN A 250 -4.23 -5.21 -20.22
CA GLN A 250 -5.43 -4.95 -21.01
C GLN A 250 -6.00 -6.19 -21.70
N VAL A 251 -7.28 -6.46 -21.43
CA VAL A 251 -8.03 -7.57 -22.01
C VAL A 251 -8.97 -7.03 -23.07
N ARG A 252 -8.67 -7.35 -24.33
CA ARG A 252 -9.36 -6.83 -25.52
C ARG A 252 -9.25 -5.30 -25.62
N ASP A 253 -9.78 -4.74 -26.69
CA ASP A 253 -9.86 -3.29 -26.90
C ASP A 253 -11.02 -2.69 -26.09
N LEU A 254 -10.96 -2.78 -24.76
CA LEU A 254 -11.94 -2.22 -23.83
C LEU A 254 -11.27 -1.15 -22.96
N PRO A 255 -11.80 0.09 -22.94
CA PRO A 255 -11.34 1.13 -22.02
C PRO A 255 -11.64 0.75 -20.56
N GLU A 256 -10.75 1.16 -19.67
CA GLU A 256 -10.98 1.17 -18.23
C GLU A 256 -11.58 2.53 -17.83
N TYR A 257 -12.67 2.51 -17.08
CA TYR A 257 -13.17 3.71 -16.39
C TYR A 257 -12.72 3.59 -14.94
N ARG A 258 -11.82 4.46 -14.50
CA ARG A 258 -11.19 4.36 -13.19
C ARG A 258 -11.48 5.57 -12.32
N LEU A 259 -11.91 5.31 -11.09
CA LEU A 259 -11.96 6.28 -10.03
C LEU A 259 -10.97 5.84 -8.94
N TRP A 260 -9.90 6.61 -8.78
CA TRP A 260 -8.97 6.47 -7.68
C TRP A 260 -9.15 7.63 -6.69
N GLY A 261 -9.15 7.33 -5.39
CA GLY A 261 -9.18 8.31 -4.33
C GLY A 261 -8.87 7.77 -2.95
N THR A 262 -9.08 8.61 -1.95
CA THR A 262 -9.30 8.21 -0.55
C THR A 262 -10.75 8.45 -0.17
N VAL A 263 -11.30 7.62 0.70
CA VAL A 263 -12.58 7.82 1.40
C VAL A 263 -12.30 7.76 2.90
N GLU A 264 -13.06 8.52 3.68
CA GLU A 264 -12.93 8.54 5.15
C GLU A 264 -11.47 8.73 5.60
N GLU A 265 -10.84 9.74 4.98
CA GLU A 265 -9.46 10.23 5.17
C GLU A 265 -8.36 9.25 4.70
N ASP A 266 -8.37 8.01 5.16
CA ASP A 266 -7.21 7.11 5.02
C ASP A 266 -7.49 5.81 4.23
N THR A 267 -8.74 5.53 3.86
CA THR A 267 -9.08 4.33 3.09
C THR A 267 -8.92 4.60 1.61
N HIS A 268 -7.95 3.95 0.97
CA HIS A 268 -7.77 4.00 -0.46
C HIS A 268 -8.90 3.28 -1.20
N LEU A 269 -9.37 3.93 -2.26
CA LEU A 269 -10.39 3.44 -3.17
C LEU A 269 -9.78 3.26 -4.57
N ASP A 270 -9.80 2.06 -5.13
CA ASP A 270 -9.58 1.82 -6.57
C ASP A 270 -10.85 1.18 -7.15
N LEU A 271 -11.65 1.99 -7.83
CA LEU A 271 -12.92 1.57 -8.40
C LEU A 271 -12.81 1.60 -9.92
N ARG A 272 -13.05 0.46 -10.56
CA ARG A 272 -12.88 0.25 -11.99
C ARG A 272 -14.19 -0.24 -12.59
N ILE A 273 -14.54 0.31 -13.75
CA ILE A 273 -15.71 -0.11 -14.52
C ILE A 273 -15.26 -0.42 -15.95
N TYR A 274 -15.68 -1.59 -16.41
CA TYR A 274 -15.46 -2.04 -17.78
C TYR A 274 -16.81 -2.25 -18.45
N PHE A 275 -16.90 -1.82 -19.70
CA PHE A 275 -18.03 -2.06 -20.57
C PHE A 275 -17.60 -3.01 -21.66
N GLY A 276 -18.45 -3.96 -22.08
CA GLY A 276 -18.10 -4.94 -23.11
C GLY A 276 -17.96 -4.38 -24.54
N ARG A 277 -17.88 -3.06 -24.68
CA ARG A 277 -17.65 -2.30 -25.91
C ARG A 277 -16.89 -1.00 -25.61
N PRO A 278 -16.10 -0.47 -26.57
CA PRO A 278 -15.33 0.76 -26.37
C PRO A 278 -16.18 1.98 -25.99
N ASP A 279 -17.31 2.14 -26.67
CA ASP A 279 -18.23 3.25 -26.46
C ASP A 279 -19.53 2.74 -25.84
N PRO A 280 -19.70 2.88 -24.51
CA PRO A 280 -20.90 2.41 -23.82
C PRO A 280 -22.13 3.19 -24.26
N THR A 281 -23.28 2.51 -24.28
CA THR A 281 -24.55 3.17 -24.57
C THR A 281 -25.03 3.97 -23.35
N ARG A 282 -25.94 4.93 -23.57
CA ARG A 282 -26.58 5.67 -22.47
C ARG A 282 -27.26 4.73 -21.45
N ALA A 283 -27.82 3.61 -21.90
CA ALA A 283 -28.42 2.61 -21.02
C ALA A 283 -27.36 1.93 -20.14
N MET A 284 -26.21 1.56 -20.70
CA MET A 284 -25.11 0.96 -19.94
C MET A 284 -24.53 1.93 -18.90
N LEU A 285 -24.35 3.20 -19.28
CA LEU A 285 -23.92 4.25 -18.35
C LEU A 285 -24.93 4.43 -17.20
N ALA A 286 -26.23 4.42 -17.50
CA ALA A 286 -27.28 4.52 -16.49
C ALA A 286 -27.33 3.30 -15.55
N GLU A 287 -27.18 2.08 -16.08
CA GLU A 287 -27.11 0.86 -15.27
C GLU A 287 -25.86 0.84 -14.36
N ALA A 288 -24.70 1.22 -14.89
CA ALA A 288 -23.49 1.35 -14.10
C ALA A 288 -23.64 2.40 -12.98
N GLN A 289 -24.18 3.59 -13.31
CA GLN A 289 -24.46 4.61 -12.29
C GLN A 289 -25.45 4.10 -11.23
N ALA A 290 -26.47 3.36 -11.62
CA ALA A 290 -27.45 2.83 -10.68
C ALA A 290 -26.86 1.74 -9.77
N MET A 291 -25.80 1.04 -10.20
CA MET A 291 -24.99 0.20 -9.31
C MET A 291 -24.15 1.03 -8.34
N LEU A 292 -23.50 2.10 -8.81
CA LEU A 292 -22.74 3.01 -7.95
C LEU A 292 -23.61 3.70 -6.89
N ASP A 293 -24.83 4.08 -7.25
CA ASP A 293 -25.79 4.72 -6.33
C ASP A 293 -26.20 3.78 -5.17
N GLY A 294 -26.10 2.46 -5.37
CA GLY A 294 -26.38 1.42 -4.37
C GLY A 294 -25.12 0.78 -3.77
N LEU A 295 -23.95 1.39 -3.94
CA LEU A 295 -22.71 0.94 -3.31
C LEU A 295 -22.68 1.39 -1.85
N GLU A 296 -22.55 0.43 -0.94
CA GLU A 296 -22.37 0.66 0.49
C GLU A 296 -20.89 0.49 0.85
N LEU A 297 -20.28 1.54 1.38
CA LEU A 297 -18.92 1.49 1.91
C LEU A 297 -18.95 1.03 3.37
N PRO A 298 -18.01 0.18 3.79
CA PRO A 298 -17.85 -0.21 5.18
C PRO A 298 -17.20 0.93 5.97
N ASP A 299 -17.51 1.02 7.26
CA ASP A 299 -16.75 1.85 8.21
C ASP A 299 -15.57 1.02 8.73
N TRP A 300 -14.36 1.41 8.34
CA TRP A 300 -13.12 0.75 8.76
C TRP A 300 -12.53 1.35 10.04
N GLY A 301 -13.19 2.36 10.61
CA GLY A 301 -12.69 3.16 11.70
C GLY A 301 -11.41 3.92 11.35
N PRO A 302 -10.81 4.60 12.34
CA PRO A 302 -9.55 5.30 12.14
C PRO A 302 -8.42 4.31 11.80
N TRP A 303 -7.53 4.70 10.89
CA TRP A 303 -6.35 3.91 10.54
C TRP A 303 -5.38 3.80 11.71
N GLU A 304 -5.08 4.94 12.34
CA GLU A 304 -4.28 5.02 13.54
C GLU A 304 -5.12 4.67 14.76
N LEU A 305 -4.67 3.69 15.54
CA LEU A 305 -5.33 3.33 16.78
C LEU A 305 -4.96 4.37 17.85
N GLU A 306 -5.96 4.95 18.50
CA GLU A 306 -5.80 5.76 19.72
C GLU A 306 -5.39 4.84 20.88
N ARG A 307 -4.09 4.52 20.98
CA ARG A 307 -3.50 3.85 22.14
C ARG A 307 -2.09 4.38 22.42
#